data_AF-A0A924YI69-F1
#
_entry.id   AF-A0A924YI69-F1
#
_cell.length_a   1.000
_cell.length_b   1.000
_cell.length_c   1.000
_cell.angle_alpha   90.00
_cell.angle_beta   90.00
_cell.angle_gamma   90.00
#
_symmetry.space_group_name_H-M   'P 1'
#
loop_
_entity.id
_entity.type
_entity.pdbx_description
1 polymer ?
#
loop_
_entity_poly.entity_id
_entity_poly.type
_entity_poly.pdbx_seq_one_letter_code
_entity_poly.pdbx_strand_id
1 'polypeptide(L)'
;EAALVYWTPQSAPLDYARTQYNLGAIYRDLSQITEREGNLRRAVAAYEAALVYQTGQSTPLDYAMTQCNLGIVQAVLGDIELAINCWCAAAKYYRQMGYRDDAEKMLQLVAEAGGAC
;
A
#
# COMPACT_ATOMS: atom_id res chain seq x y z
N GLU A 1 7.57 -12.62 16.47
CA GLU A 1 8.82 -12.31 15.71
C GLU A 1 9.53 -13.53 15.07
N ALA A 2 8.95 -14.74 14.98
CA ALA A 2 9.72 -15.92 14.53
C ALA A 2 9.63 -16.30 13.02
N ALA A 3 8.83 -15.63 12.20
CA ALA A 3 8.69 -15.98 10.77
C ALA A 3 9.76 -15.36 9.85
N LEU A 4 10.37 -14.24 10.27
CA LEU A 4 11.32 -13.46 9.45
C LEU A 4 12.73 -14.09 9.34
N VAL A 5 13.00 -15.16 10.09
CA VAL A 5 14.33 -15.82 10.09
C VAL A 5 14.52 -16.75 8.88
N TYR A 6 13.44 -17.29 8.32
CA TYR A 6 13.51 -18.22 7.18
C TYR A 6 13.09 -17.60 5.85
N TRP A 7 12.34 -16.49 5.86
CA TRP A 7 11.90 -15.79 4.66
C TRP A 7 12.79 -14.58 4.42
N THR A 8 13.98 -14.85 3.92
CA THR A 8 14.87 -13.78 3.45
C THR A 8 14.37 -13.28 2.09
N PRO A 9 14.59 -11.99 1.75
CA PRO A 9 14.31 -11.47 0.41
C PRO A 9 14.87 -12.29 -0.75
N GLN A 10 15.95 -13.04 -0.49
CA GLN A 10 16.63 -13.87 -1.47
C GLN A 10 15.99 -15.27 -1.66
N SER A 11 15.18 -15.77 -0.72
CA SER A 11 14.61 -17.13 -0.77
C SER A 11 13.14 -17.17 -1.15
N ALA A 12 12.36 -16.18 -0.74
CA ALA A 12 10.92 -16.08 -1.04
C ALA A 12 10.46 -14.61 -1.11
N PRO A 13 10.86 -13.84 -2.15
CA PRO A 13 10.64 -12.40 -2.22
C PRO A 13 9.16 -11.99 -2.17
N LEU A 14 8.27 -12.76 -2.79
CA LEU A 14 6.84 -12.46 -2.80
C LEU A 14 6.17 -12.76 -1.45
N ASP A 15 6.58 -13.82 -0.75
CA ASP A 15 6.02 -14.15 0.57
C ASP A 15 6.51 -13.17 1.64
N TYR A 16 7.78 -12.72 1.54
CA TYR A 16 8.28 -11.60 2.31
C TYR A 16 7.44 -10.34 2.08
N ALA A 17 7.18 -9.98 0.82
CA ALA A 17 6.39 -8.80 0.51
C ALA A 17 4.94 -8.90 0.98
N ARG A 18 4.30 -10.07 0.88
CA ARG A 18 2.96 -10.31 1.45
C ARG A 18 2.95 -10.16 2.98
N THR A 19 4.00 -10.63 3.64
CA THR A 19 4.17 -10.46 5.09
C THR A 19 4.28 -8.99 5.44
N GLN A 20 5.08 -8.22 4.69
CA GLN A 20 5.22 -6.78 4.89
C GLN A 20 3.92 -6.02 4.61
N TYR A 21 3.20 -6.37 3.54
CA TYR A 21 1.87 -5.83 3.26
C TYR A 21 0.89 -6.05 4.43
N ASN A 22 0.81 -7.29 4.94
CA ASN A 22 -0.06 -7.62 6.06
C ASN A 22 0.34 -6.87 7.34
N LEU A 23 1.65 -6.73 7.58
CA LEU A 23 2.18 -5.96 8.70
C LEU A 23 1.79 -4.47 8.60
N GLY A 24 1.87 -3.90 7.39
CA GLY A 24 1.41 -2.54 7.11
C GLY A 24 -0.08 -2.35 7.39
N ALA A 25 -0.91 -3.33 7.04
CA ALA A 25 -2.35 -3.30 7.32
C ALA A 25 -2.64 -3.33 8.82
N ILE A 26 -1.96 -4.21 9.56
CA ILE A 26 -2.09 -4.31 11.01
C ILE A 26 -1.67 -2.99 11.69
N TYR A 27 -0.55 -2.39 11.27
CA TYR A 27 -0.13 -1.12 11.83
C TYR A 27 -1.09 0.03 11.51
N ARG A 28 -1.63 0.09 10.29
CA ARG A 28 -2.67 1.06 9.95
C ARG A 28 -3.88 0.90 10.88
N ASP A 29 -4.33 -0.32 11.11
CA ASP A 29 -5.50 -0.59 11.96
C ASP A 29 -5.19 -0.27 13.44
N LEU A 30 -4.00 -0.64 13.93
CA LEU A 30 -3.52 -0.28 15.26
C LEU A 30 -3.43 1.24 15.47
N SER A 31 -3.12 2.01 14.42
CA SER A 31 -3.04 3.47 14.51
C SER A 31 -4.37 4.14 14.89
N GLN A 32 -5.50 3.46 14.67
CA GLN A 32 -6.83 3.93 15.07
C GLN A 32 -7.11 3.66 16.55
N ILE A 33 -6.32 2.79 17.20
CA ILE A 33 -6.50 2.34 18.58
C ILE A 33 -5.43 2.97 19.49
N THR A 34 -4.17 2.98 19.08
CA THR A 34 -3.04 3.46 19.89
C THR A 34 -1.87 3.91 19.04
N GLU A 35 -0.96 4.69 19.65
CA GLU A 35 0.30 5.16 19.06
C GLU A 35 0.16 5.64 17.59
N ARG A 36 -0.88 6.41 17.30
CA ARG A 36 -1.34 6.72 15.93
C ARG A 36 -0.21 7.03 14.96
N GLU A 37 0.59 8.04 15.25
CA GLU A 37 1.66 8.49 14.35
C GLU A 37 2.79 7.46 14.22
N GLY A 38 3.16 6.78 15.32
CA GLY A 38 4.18 5.74 15.32
C GLY A 38 3.76 4.53 14.49
N ASN A 39 2.52 4.09 14.65
CA ASN A 39 1.95 2.99 13.87
C ASN A 39 1.76 3.36 12.40
N LEU A 40 1.34 4.57 12.06
CA LEU A 40 1.28 5.02 10.67
C LEU A 40 2.67 5.00 10.00
N ARG A 41 3.73 5.47 10.68
CA ARG A 41 5.10 5.39 10.15
C ARG A 41 5.57 3.95 9.94
N ARG A 42 5.24 3.03 10.86
CA ARG A 42 5.54 1.61 10.68
C ARG A 42 4.75 1.00 9.52
N ALA A 43 3.52 1.44 9.30
CA ALA A 43 2.71 1.02 8.16
C ALA A 43 3.34 1.45 6.83
N VAL A 44 3.80 2.71 6.73
CA VAL A 44 4.54 3.22 5.56
C VAL A 44 5.76 2.34 5.27
N ALA A 45 6.63 2.14 6.27
CA ALA A 45 7.85 1.34 6.09
C ALA A 45 7.56 -0.10 5.63
N ALA A 46 6.50 -0.71 6.14
CA ALA A 46 6.10 -2.06 5.76
C ALA A 46 5.54 -2.11 4.31
N TYR A 47 4.70 -1.15 3.92
CA TYR A 47 4.21 -1.08 2.54
C TYR A 47 5.33 -0.78 1.53
N GLU A 48 6.25 0.12 1.85
CA GLU A 48 7.43 0.39 1.02
C GLU A 48 8.30 -0.86 0.86
N ALA A 49 8.53 -1.61 1.93
CA ALA A 49 9.25 -2.88 1.87
C ALA A 49 8.53 -3.93 1.00
N ALA A 50 7.20 -3.95 0.99
CA ALA A 50 6.43 -4.83 0.10
C ALA A 50 6.59 -4.42 -1.37
N LEU A 51 6.55 -3.12 -1.68
CA LEU A 51 6.67 -2.57 -3.04
C LEU A 51 8.05 -2.79 -3.68
N VAL A 52 9.09 -3.13 -2.89
CA VAL A 52 10.39 -3.54 -3.43
C VAL A 52 10.28 -4.81 -4.28
N TYR A 53 9.40 -5.75 -3.91
CA TYR A 53 9.25 -7.04 -4.59
C TYR A 53 7.91 -7.20 -5.30
N GLN A 54 6.88 -6.49 -4.84
CA GLN A 54 5.62 -6.38 -5.56
C GLN A 54 5.74 -5.25 -6.57
N THR A 55 5.85 -5.60 -7.86
CA THR A 55 5.93 -4.60 -8.93
C THR A 55 4.69 -4.69 -9.81
N GLY A 56 4.38 -3.62 -10.52
CA GLY A 56 3.28 -3.61 -11.49
C GLY A 56 3.44 -4.60 -12.65
N GLN A 57 4.64 -5.16 -12.87
CA GLN A 57 4.90 -6.17 -13.90
C GLN A 57 4.79 -7.59 -13.35
N SER A 58 5.31 -7.84 -12.14
CA SER A 58 5.34 -9.18 -11.54
C SER A 58 4.05 -9.54 -10.81
N THR A 59 3.49 -8.59 -10.05
CA THR A 59 2.32 -8.79 -9.18
C THR A 59 1.42 -7.55 -9.22
N PRO A 60 0.76 -7.29 -10.36
CA PRO A 60 0.01 -6.04 -10.57
C PRO A 60 -1.11 -5.81 -9.54
N LEU A 61 -1.78 -6.88 -9.09
CA LEU A 61 -2.84 -6.78 -8.09
C LEU A 61 -2.28 -6.44 -6.70
N ASP A 62 -1.27 -7.17 -6.25
CA ASP A 62 -0.62 -6.93 -4.96
C ASP A 62 -0.02 -5.52 -4.92
N TYR A 63 0.60 -5.07 -6.03
CA TYR A 63 1.09 -3.71 -6.17
C TYR A 63 -0.04 -2.67 -6.02
N ALA A 64 -1.17 -2.85 -6.71
CA ALA A 64 -2.30 -1.93 -6.64
C ALA A 64 -2.92 -1.84 -5.23
N MET A 65 -3.07 -2.98 -4.54
CA MET A 65 -3.56 -3.04 -3.16
C MET A 65 -2.60 -2.35 -2.19
N THR A 66 -1.30 -2.60 -2.33
CA THR A 66 -0.28 -1.97 -1.49
C THR A 66 -0.24 -0.45 -1.70
N GLN A 67 -0.28 0.01 -2.96
CA GLN A 67 -0.37 1.44 -3.28
C GLN A 67 -1.64 2.09 -2.71
N CYS A 68 -2.81 1.44 -2.84
CA CYS A 68 -4.06 1.94 -2.25
C CYS A 68 -3.93 2.18 -0.74
N ASN A 69 -3.42 1.17 -0.02
CA ASN A 69 -3.27 1.27 1.44
C ASN A 69 -2.19 2.28 1.85
N LEU A 70 -1.09 2.36 1.11
CA LEU A 70 -0.07 3.38 1.33
C LEU A 70 -0.65 4.79 1.16
N GLY A 71 -1.46 5.02 0.12
CA GLY A 71 -2.10 6.31 -0.10
C GLY A 71 -3.05 6.71 1.03
N ILE A 72 -3.82 5.76 1.58
CA ILE A 72 -4.65 6.01 2.78
C ILE A 72 -3.78 6.43 3.97
N VAL A 73 -2.66 5.73 4.22
CA VAL A 73 -1.76 6.07 5.33
C VAL A 73 -1.13 7.45 5.14
N GLN A 74 -0.68 7.78 3.92
CA GLN A 74 -0.07 9.07 3.61
C GLN A 74 -1.06 10.23 3.76
N ALA A 75 -2.32 10.04 3.31
CA ALA A 75 -3.36 11.04 3.50
C ALA A 75 -3.63 11.32 4.99
N VAL A 76 -3.62 10.27 5.84
CA VAL A 76 -3.78 10.42 7.29
C VAL A 76 -2.58 11.10 7.95
N LEU A 77 -1.38 10.92 7.40
CA LEU A 77 -0.16 11.63 7.82
C LEU A 77 -0.08 13.06 7.30
N GLY A 78 -0.96 13.45 6.37
CA GLY A 78 -1.02 14.80 5.78
C GLY A 78 -0.21 14.96 4.50
N ASP A 79 0.41 13.91 3.97
CA ASP A 79 1.11 13.92 2.69
C ASP A 79 0.12 13.59 1.54
N ILE A 80 -0.67 14.60 1.18
CA ILE A 80 -1.73 14.47 0.18
C ILE A 80 -1.18 14.23 -1.22
N GLU A 81 -0.03 14.83 -1.56
CA GLU A 81 0.60 14.64 -2.87
C GLU A 81 1.03 13.19 -3.07
N LEU A 82 1.70 12.60 -2.07
CA LEU A 82 2.08 11.20 -2.13
C LEU A 82 0.86 10.27 -2.11
N ALA A 83 -0.20 10.63 -1.36
CA ALA A 83 -1.45 9.88 -1.38
C ALA A 83 -2.09 9.83 -2.77
N ILE A 84 -2.18 10.97 -3.47
CA ILE A 84 -2.69 11.06 -4.84
C ILE A 84 -1.86 10.18 -5.77
N ASN A 85 -0.52 10.27 -5.71
CA ASN A 85 0.37 9.46 -6.54
C ASN A 85 0.14 7.96 -6.35
N CYS A 86 0.00 7.53 -5.09
CA CYS A 86 -0.30 6.15 -4.73
C CYS A 86 -1.66 5.69 -5.30
N TRP A 87 -2.73 6.47 -5.12
CA TRP A 87 -4.05 6.12 -5.64
C TRP A 87 -4.11 6.12 -7.17
N CYS A 88 -3.41 7.04 -7.84
CA CYS A 88 -3.29 7.03 -9.30
C CYS A 88 -2.58 5.78 -9.81
N ALA A 89 -1.51 5.35 -9.14
CA ALA A 89 -0.83 4.11 -9.45
C ALA A 89 -1.78 2.91 -9.26
N ALA A 90 -2.50 2.83 -8.13
CA ALA A 90 -3.46 1.77 -7.87
C ALA A 90 -4.58 1.73 -8.94
N ALA A 91 -5.19 2.88 -9.26
CA ALA A 91 -6.26 3.01 -10.26
C ALA A 91 -5.82 2.49 -11.63
N LYS A 92 -4.61 2.83 -12.06
CA LYS A 92 -4.04 2.38 -13.34
C LYS A 92 -4.00 0.86 -13.42
N TYR A 93 -3.47 0.18 -12.40
CA TYR A 93 -3.33 -1.27 -12.41
C TYR A 93 -4.66 -1.99 -12.22
N TYR A 94 -5.54 -1.51 -11.35
CA TYR A 94 -6.90 -2.05 -11.23
C TYR A 94 -7.64 -2.01 -12.58
N ARG A 95 -7.54 -0.91 -13.31
CA ARG A 95 -8.16 -0.77 -14.65
C ARG A 95 -7.55 -1.73 -15.67
N GLN A 96 -6.24 -1.94 -15.66
CA GLN A 96 -5.56 -2.92 -16.53
C GLN A 96 -6.00 -4.36 -16.25
N MET A 97 -6.34 -4.68 -15.00
CA MET A 97 -6.77 -6.01 -14.58
C MET A 97 -8.29 -6.23 -14.65
N GLY A 98 -9.06 -5.19 -15.00
CA GLY A 98 -10.53 -5.27 -15.10
C GLY A 98 -11.29 -5.00 -13.79
N TYR A 99 -10.60 -4.62 -12.70
CA TYR A 99 -11.22 -4.22 -11.44
C TYR A 99 -11.72 -2.77 -11.53
N ARG A 100 -12.83 -2.58 -12.26
CA ARG A 100 -13.36 -1.26 -12.57
C ARG A 100 -13.81 -0.50 -11.32
N ASP A 101 -14.53 -1.15 -10.43
CA ASP A 101 -15.08 -0.52 -9.22
C ASP A 101 -13.96 -0.05 -8.28
N ASP A 102 -12.91 -0.87 -8.11
CA ASP A 102 -11.73 -0.49 -7.33
C ASP A 102 -10.97 0.67 -7.96
N ALA A 103 -10.83 0.69 -9.30
CA ALA A 103 -10.22 1.81 -10.00
C ALA A 103 -11.02 3.11 -9.84
N GLU A 104 -12.35 3.05 -9.97
CA GLU A 104 -13.24 4.21 -9.80
C GLU A 104 -13.18 4.74 -8.36
N LYS A 105 -13.14 3.86 -7.36
CA LYS A 105 -12.94 4.23 -5.96
C LYS A 105 -11.61 4.98 -5.74
N MET A 106 -10.52 4.52 -6.35
CA MET A 106 -9.23 5.21 -6.24
C MET A 106 -9.27 6.60 -6.89
N LEU A 107 -9.89 6.72 -8.06
CA LEU A 107 -10.05 8.01 -8.74
C LEU A 107 -10.94 8.98 -7.95
N GLN A 108 -11.95 8.46 -7.25
CA GLN A 108 -12.78 9.27 -6.36
C GLN A 108 -11.95 9.84 -5.20
N LEU A 109 -11.11 9.03 -4.55
CA LEU A 109 -10.21 9.50 -3.49
C LEU A 109 -9.25 10.58 -3.99
N VAL A 110 -8.73 10.44 -5.22
CA VAL A 110 -7.88 11.45 -5.86
C VAL A 110 -8.64 12.78 -6.05
N ALA A 111 -9.87 12.71 -6.55
CA ALA A 111 -10.72 13.89 -6.75
C ALA A 111 -11.08 14.57 -5.42
N GLU A 112 -11.40 13.79 -4.38
CA GLU A 112 -11.67 14.29 -3.02
C GLU A 112 -10.46 14.98 -2.40
N ALA A 113 -9.24 14.50 -2.71
CA ALA A 113 -7.99 15.13 -2.35
C ALA A 113 -7.61 16.35 -3.22
N GLY A 114 -8.44 16.73 -4.19
CA GLY A 114 -8.19 17.85 -5.10
C GLY A 114 -7.11 17.58 -6.16
N GLY A 115 -6.78 16.31 -6.40
CA GLY A 115 -5.77 15.88 -7.36
C GLY A 115 -6.34 15.40 -8.69
N ALA A 116 -5.43 15.01 -9.59
CA ALA A 116 -5.76 14.34 -10.85
C ALA A 116 -4.71 13.27 -11.17
N CYS A 117 -5.19 12.19 -11.81
CA CYS A 117 -4.39 11.20 -12.52
C CYS A 117 -4.51 11.45 -14.03
#